data_AF-A0AAN4YL46-F1
#
_entry.id   AF-A0AAN4YL46-F1
#
_cell.length_a   1.000
_cell.length_b   1.000
_cell.length_c   1.000
_cell.angle_alpha   90.00
_cell.angle_beta   90.00
_cell.angle_gamma   90.00
#
_symmetry.space_group_name_H-M   'P 1'
#
loop_
_entity.id
_entity.type
_entity.pdbx_description
1 polymer ?
#
loop_
_entity_poly.entity_id
_entity_poly.type
_entity_poly.pdbx_seq_one_letter_code
_entity_poly.pdbx_strand_id
1 'polypeptide(L)'
;MSTPREKARTIAVYLKSNNLTGIQPDREYHCIEHNFLGVALNDPNHNSLPLVSAAIYCYVAQRLGLNARPCGFPFHVHVIVKPPPGLDINGNMLAPGVCGDPIYMDPFRSDRETPVTNLQSQLNYLGASTVEQSTFLGESRTSEIVLRCSKNILNSVQRMSQYPDVHLEPVDTVSAKYAALWSTMLLSDPSRPAEFRHHLPWLMELFATEFPSDIYLVEQYVVPMFRGLLEYEHILESLHVMRAVDEIPKQVKRRYSGRCDVKYRIGQVFRHRRYNYIAIITGWDTECDAGEQWMRRMGIDRLQGGRHQSFYHVMYVHMCDWRCAARLTHTQVSRIEACGMWQRRISSFWPLI
;
A
#
# COMPACT_ATOMS: atom_id res chain seq x y z
N MET A 1 -24.70 18.82 -28.78
CA MET A 1 -23.80 17.80 -28.16
C MET A 1 -22.78 18.55 -27.33
N SER A 2 -22.43 18.09 -26.13
CA SER A 2 -21.39 18.74 -25.31
C SER A 2 -20.00 18.49 -25.91
N THR A 3 -19.20 19.55 -26.02
CA THR A 3 -17.83 19.49 -26.54
C THR A 3 -16.89 18.74 -25.58
N PRO A 4 -15.75 18.19 -26.05
CA PRO A 4 -14.78 17.56 -25.15
C PRO A 4 -14.34 18.47 -23.99
N ARG A 5 -14.10 19.77 -24.25
CA ARG A 5 -13.78 20.77 -23.23
C ARG A 5 -14.89 20.96 -22.20
N GLU A 6 -16.14 21.08 -22.65
CA GLU A 6 -17.28 21.21 -21.73
C GLU A 6 -17.46 19.98 -20.85
N LYS A 7 -17.32 18.77 -21.43
CA LYS A 7 -17.36 17.52 -20.67
C LYS A 7 -16.26 17.47 -19.62
N ALA A 8 -15.02 17.81 -19.99
CA ALA A 8 -13.89 17.83 -19.06
C ALA A 8 -14.15 18.76 -17.87
N ARG A 9 -14.61 19.99 -18.14
CA ARG A 9 -14.98 20.94 -17.08
C ARG A 9 -16.15 20.45 -16.22
N THR A 10 -17.18 19.88 -16.84
CA THR A 10 -18.35 19.33 -16.12
C THR A 10 -17.95 18.21 -15.16
N ILE A 11 -17.04 17.33 -15.59
CA ILE A 11 -16.51 16.27 -14.72
C ILE A 11 -15.73 16.87 -13.55
N ALA A 12 -14.87 17.86 -13.79
CA ALA A 12 -14.11 18.51 -12.72
C ALA A 12 -15.02 19.18 -11.69
N VAL A 13 -16.05 19.91 -12.16
CA VAL A 13 -17.08 20.52 -11.29
C VAL A 13 -17.80 19.45 -10.48
N TYR A 14 -18.24 18.36 -11.11
CA TYR A 14 -18.95 17.28 -10.44
C TYR A 14 -18.09 16.63 -9.35
N LEU A 15 -16.86 16.24 -9.67
CA LEU A 15 -15.96 15.59 -8.72
C LEU A 15 -15.66 16.49 -7.52
N LYS A 16 -15.37 17.77 -7.77
CA LYS A 16 -15.07 18.74 -6.71
C LYS A 16 -16.29 19.05 -5.84
N SER A 17 -17.47 19.23 -6.45
CA SER A 17 -18.71 19.54 -5.72
C SER A 17 -19.22 18.38 -4.86
N ASN A 18 -18.81 17.15 -5.18
CA ASN A 18 -19.14 15.95 -4.40
C ASN A 18 -17.98 15.48 -3.50
N ASN A 19 -16.96 16.32 -3.30
CA ASN A 19 -15.78 16.00 -2.50
C ASN A 19 -15.09 14.68 -2.90
N LEU A 20 -15.02 14.35 -4.19
CA LEU A 20 -14.42 13.10 -4.69
C LEU A 20 -12.93 13.26 -5.06
N THR A 21 -12.40 14.48 -5.02
CA THR A 21 -11.00 14.81 -5.27
C THR A 21 -10.54 15.96 -4.38
N GLY A 22 -9.23 16.07 -4.16
CA GLY A 22 -8.63 17.07 -3.27
C GLY A 22 -8.48 16.60 -1.83
N ILE A 23 -8.09 17.53 -0.96
CA ILE A 23 -7.95 17.33 0.49
C ILE A 23 -8.69 18.47 1.19
N GLN A 24 -9.39 18.16 2.28
CA GLN A 24 -10.06 19.15 3.11
C GLN A 24 -9.05 20.06 3.84
N PRO A 25 -9.36 21.34 4.07
CA PRO A 25 -8.39 22.31 4.61
C PRO A 25 -7.82 21.97 5.99
N ASP A 26 -8.53 21.19 6.80
CA ASP A 26 -8.19 20.77 8.15
C ASP A 26 -7.38 19.47 8.20
N ARG A 27 -7.10 18.85 7.04
CA ARG A 27 -6.39 17.57 6.94
C ARG A 27 -4.93 17.78 6.54
N GLU A 28 -4.04 17.05 7.21
CA GLU A 28 -2.62 17.12 6.94
C GLU A 28 -2.30 16.52 5.56
N TYR A 29 -1.57 17.26 4.73
CA TYR A 29 -1.29 16.88 3.34
C TYR A 29 -0.50 15.57 3.27
N HIS A 30 0.42 15.37 4.20
CA HIS A 30 1.38 14.26 4.17
C HIS A 30 0.89 12.95 4.80
N CYS A 31 -0.37 12.90 5.27
CA CYS A 31 -1.02 11.68 5.72
C CYS A 31 -0.88 10.55 4.69
N ILE A 32 -0.49 9.37 5.17
CA ILE A 32 -0.13 8.24 4.32
C ILE A 32 -1.33 7.72 3.53
N GLU A 33 -2.53 7.82 4.11
CA GLU A 33 -3.83 7.42 3.57
C GLU A 33 -4.15 8.09 2.24
N HIS A 34 -3.77 9.36 2.10
CA HIS A 34 -4.06 10.16 0.92
C HIS A 34 -3.33 9.64 -0.34
N ASN A 35 -2.39 8.70 -0.20
CA ASN A 35 -1.73 7.99 -1.30
C ASN A 35 -2.53 6.81 -1.86
N PHE A 36 -3.51 6.31 -1.12
CA PHE A 36 -4.21 5.07 -1.47
C PHE A 36 -5.56 5.37 -2.11
N LEU A 37 -5.71 4.99 -3.38
CA LEU A 37 -6.98 5.10 -4.10
C LEU A 37 -8.12 4.42 -3.35
N GLY A 38 -7.89 3.21 -2.82
CA GLY A 38 -8.90 2.47 -2.07
C GLY A 38 -9.33 3.17 -0.78
N VAL A 39 -8.42 3.87 -0.10
CA VAL A 39 -8.75 4.64 1.11
C VAL A 39 -9.53 5.89 0.71
N ALA A 40 -9.05 6.64 -0.27
CA ALA A 40 -9.76 7.81 -0.79
C ALA A 40 -11.19 7.48 -1.26
N LEU A 41 -11.42 6.34 -1.93
CA LEU A 41 -12.77 5.99 -2.39
C LEU A 41 -13.71 5.54 -1.27
N ASN A 42 -13.18 5.00 -0.16
CA ASN A 42 -13.97 4.48 0.95
C ASN A 42 -14.16 5.49 2.09
N ASP A 43 -13.25 6.46 2.23
CA ASP A 43 -13.36 7.52 3.21
C ASP A 43 -14.52 8.47 2.84
N PRO A 44 -15.44 8.81 3.76
CA PRO A 44 -16.58 9.69 3.46
C PRO A 44 -16.19 11.09 2.95
N ASN A 45 -14.97 11.54 3.24
CA ASN A 45 -14.47 12.85 2.82
C ASN A 45 -13.54 12.77 1.60
N HIS A 46 -13.25 11.55 1.11
CA HIS A 46 -12.41 11.21 -0.04
C HIS A 46 -11.10 11.98 -0.19
N ASN A 47 -10.43 12.27 0.93
CA ASN A 47 -9.16 12.99 0.93
C ASN A 47 -8.10 12.24 0.10
N SER A 48 -7.49 12.94 -0.86
CA SER A 48 -6.58 12.33 -1.82
C SER A 48 -5.52 13.30 -2.33
N LEU A 49 -4.27 12.83 -2.43
CA LEU A 49 -3.18 13.59 -3.02
C LEU A 49 -3.41 13.87 -4.52
N PRO A 50 -2.68 14.83 -5.12
CA PRO A 50 -2.85 15.18 -6.53
C PRO A 50 -2.82 14.00 -7.50
N LEU A 51 -1.95 13.03 -7.23
CA LEU A 51 -1.84 11.81 -8.01
C LEU A 51 -3.11 10.96 -8.01
N VAL A 52 -3.67 10.73 -6.82
CA VAL A 52 -4.90 9.93 -6.65
C VAL A 52 -6.11 10.69 -7.22
N SER A 53 -6.19 12.00 -6.97
CA SER A 53 -7.20 12.88 -7.59
C SER A 53 -7.15 12.84 -9.12
N ALA A 54 -5.96 12.87 -9.71
CA ALA A 54 -5.77 12.74 -11.16
C ALA A 54 -6.20 11.36 -11.68
N ALA A 55 -5.90 10.29 -10.94
CA ALA A 55 -6.33 8.93 -11.30
C ALA A 55 -7.87 8.79 -11.29
N ILE A 56 -8.54 9.31 -10.25
CA ILE A 56 -10.01 9.32 -10.16
C ILE A 56 -10.61 10.08 -11.34
N TYR A 57 -10.12 11.29 -11.62
CA TYR A 57 -10.59 12.09 -12.75
C TYR A 57 -10.39 11.37 -14.08
N CYS A 58 -9.20 10.82 -14.33
CA CYS A 58 -8.89 10.11 -15.58
C CYS A 58 -9.86 8.95 -15.80
N TYR A 59 -10.12 8.15 -14.76
CA TYR A 59 -11.06 7.03 -14.84
C TYR A 59 -12.46 7.50 -15.23
N VAL A 60 -13.01 8.50 -14.54
CA VAL A 60 -14.35 9.02 -14.83
C VAL A 60 -14.43 9.63 -16.23
N ALA A 61 -13.44 10.42 -16.62
CA ALA A 61 -13.39 11.05 -17.94
C ALA A 61 -13.32 10.02 -19.09
N GLN A 62 -12.51 8.97 -18.93
CA GLN A 62 -12.43 7.88 -19.90
C GLN A 62 -13.76 7.13 -20.02
N ARG A 63 -14.44 6.86 -18.90
CA ARG A 63 -15.78 6.23 -18.90
C ARG A 63 -16.85 7.08 -19.62
N LEU A 64 -16.63 8.39 -19.70
CA LEU A 64 -17.49 9.35 -20.41
C LEU A 64 -16.99 9.68 -21.83
N GLY A 65 -16.04 8.91 -22.34
CA GLY A 65 -15.56 8.97 -23.73
C GLY A 65 -14.51 10.06 -24.00
N LEU A 66 -13.87 10.61 -22.97
CA LEU A 66 -12.74 11.53 -23.14
C LEU A 66 -11.41 10.79 -23.15
N ASN A 67 -10.47 11.25 -23.97
CA ASN A 67 -9.08 10.79 -23.92
C ASN A 67 -8.32 11.56 -22.83
N ALA A 68 -8.55 11.19 -21.57
CA ALA A 68 -7.87 11.75 -20.41
C ALA A 68 -6.69 10.86 -19.98
N ARG A 69 -5.53 11.44 -19.73
CA ARG A 69 -4.33 10.74 -19.24
C ARG A 69 -3.67 11.52 -18.09
N PRO A 70 -3.00 10.85 -17.15
CA PRO A 70 -2.23 11.55 -16.14
C PRO A 70 -1.04 12.27 -16.79
N CYS A 71 -0.65 13.40 -16.23
CA CYS A 71 0.50 14.21 -16.64
C CYS A 71 1.38 14.44 -15.39
N GLY A 72 2.51 13.74 -15.35
CA GLY A 72 3.47 13.72 -14.25
C GLY A 72 4.35 14.96 -14.23
N PHE A 73 3.77 16.09 -13.82
CA PHE A 73 4.45 17.37 -13.72
C PHE A 73 5.40 17.43 -12.48
N PRO A 74 6.46 18.25 -12.46
CA PRO A 74 7.27 18.43 -11.25
C PRO A 74 6.42 18.87 -10.06
N PHE A 75 6.58 18.21 -8.91
CA PHE A 75 5.87 18.48 -7.64
C PHE A 75 4.33 18.35 -7.66
N HIS A 76 3.70 18.00 -8.78
CA HIS A 76 2.24 17.86 -8.91
C HIS A 76 1.85 16.79 -9.93
N VAL A 77 0.57 16.44 -10.04
CA VAL A 77 0.07 15.59 -11.13
C VAL A 77 -1.15 16.27 -11.72
N HIS A 78 -1.08 16.60 -13.00
CA HIS A 78 -2.19 17.13 -13.78
C HIS A 78 -2.87 16.02 -14.58
N VAL A 79 -3.97 16.36 -15.23
CA VAL A 79 -4.60 15.52 -16.25
C VAL A 79 -4.54 16.22 -17.59
N ILE A 80 -4.06 15.53 -18.62
CA ILE A 80 -4.12 15.99 -20.01
C ILE A 80 -5.36 15.38 -20.67
N VAL A 81 -6.18 16.20 -21.32
CA VAL A 81 -7.33 15.76 -22.11
C VAL A 81 -7.06 16.09 -23.57
N LYS A 82 -6.95 15.05 -24.40
CA LYS A 82 -6.66 15.19 -25.83
C LYS A 82 -7.96 15.16 -26.64
N PRO A 83 -8.09 15.99 -27.69
CA PRO A 83 -9.22 15.89 -28.58
C PRO A 83 -9.17 14.60 -29.42
N PRO A 84 -10.30 14.13 -29.96
CA PRO A 84 -10.32 13.05 -30.93
C PRO A 84 -9.52 13.40 -32.21
N PRO A 85 -8.99 12.40 -32.95
CA PRO A 85 -8.29 12.65 -34.21
C PRO A 85 -9.14 13.47 -35.19
N GLY A 86 -8.56 14.49 -35.79
CA GLY A 86 -9.23 15.37 -36.77
C GLY A 86 -10.12 16.45 -36.16
N LEU A 87 -10.22 16.54 -34.83
CA LEU A 87 -10.99 17.57 -34.12
C LEU A 87 -10.10 18.39 -33.18
N ASP A 88 -10.51 19.63 -32.90
CA ASP A 88 -10.02 20.40 -31.77
C ASP A 88 -10.78 20.03 -30.47
N ILE A 89 -10.37 20.59 -29.33
CA ILE A 89 -11.01 20.32 -28.03
C ILE A 89 -12.44 20.87 -27.92
N ASN A 90 -12.83 21.80 -28.81
CA ASN A 90 -14.19 22.33 -28.89
C ASN A 90 -15.07 21.51 -29.87
N GLY A 91 -14.52 20.50 -30.54
CA GLY A 91 -15.23 19.66 -31.50
C GLY A 91 -15.30 20.24 -32.92
N ASN A 92 -14.50 21.24 -33.25
CA ASN A 92 -14.38 21.76 -34.62
C ASN A 92 -13.44 20.87 -35.45
N MET A 93 -13.74 20.71 -36.73
CA MET A 93 -12.89 19.97 -37.67
C MET A 93 -11.57 20.70 -37.89
N LEU A 94 -10.46 19.96 -37.80
CA LEU A 94 -9.13 20.43 -38.13
C LEU A 94 -8.73 20.04 -39.55
N ALA A 95 -7.75 20.75 -40.10
CA ALA A 95 -7.16 20.37 -41.38
C ALA A 95 -6.56 18.96 -41.32
N PRO A 96 -6.56 18.19 -42.42
CA PRO A 96 -5.99 16.85 -42.45
C PRO A 96 -4.53 16.84 -41.97
N GLY A 97 -4.22 15.93 -41.04
CA GLY A 97 -2.87 15.80 -40.47
C GLY A 97 -2.55 16.74 -39.30
N VAL A 98 -3.46 17.66 -38.94
CA VAL A 98 -3.29 18.53 -37.76
C VAL A 98 -3.88 17.84 -36.53
N CYS A 99 -3.07 17.71 -35.48
CA CYS A 99 -3.53 17.29 -34.16
C CYS A 99 -4.04 18.50 -33.38
N GLY A 100 -5.20 18.37 -32.74
CA GLY A 100 -5.70 19.42 -31.86
C GLY A 100 -4.91 19.51 -30.56
N ASP A 101 -4.74 20.73 -30.08
CA ASP A 101 -4.05 20.98 -28.81
C ASP A 101 -4.83 20.37 -27.63
N PRO A 102 -4.13 19.75 -26.68
CA PRO A 102 -4.74 19.23 -25.47
C PRO A 102 -5.10 20.36 -24.51
N ILE A 103 -5.94 20.03 -23.53
CA ILE A 103 -6.19 20.88 -22.37
C ILE A 103 -5.68 20.20 -21.10
N TYR A 104 -5.35 21.01 -20.09
CA TYR A 104 -4.85 20.52 -18.81
C TYR A 104 -5.87 20.79 -17.71
N MET A 105 -6.07 19.81 -16.83
CA MET A 105 -6.94 19.90 -15.67
C MET A 105 -6.14 19.64 -14.40
N ASP A 106 -6.52 20.30 -13.31
CA ASP A 106 -5.98 20.06 -11.98
C ASP A 106 -7.11 19.65 -11.03
N PRO A 107 -7.55 18.37 -11.07
CA PRO A 107 -8.69 17.91 -10.28
C PRO A 107 -8.47 17.98 -8.76
N PHE A 108 -7.22 18.17 -8.32
CA PHE A 108 -6.90 18.39 -6.91
C PHE A 108 -7.18 19.83 -6.49
N ARG A 109 -6.73 20.83 -7.26
CA ARG A 109 -6.86 22.25 -6.87
C ARG A 109 -8.12 22.92 -7.38
N SER A 110 -8.61 22.56 -8.55
CA SER A 110 -9.55 23.39 -9.31
C SER A 110 -10.55 22.59 -10.15
N ASP A 111 -11.68 23.20 -10.45
CA ASP A 111 -12.64 22.74 -11.46
C ASP A 111 -12.43 23.39 -12.83
N ARG A 112 -11.47 24.31 -12.94
CA ARG A 112 -11.13 25.05 -14.15
C ARG A 112 -9.97 24.42 -14.91
N GLU A 113 -9.93 24.71 -16.21
CA GLU A 113 -8.80 24.39 -17.08
C GLU A 113 -7.55 25.13 -16.59
N THR A 114 -6.42 24.42 -16.50
CA THR A 114 -5.12 24.98 -16.18
C THR A 114 -4.48 25.49 -17.48
N PRO A 115 -4.22 26.80 -17.62
CA PRO A 115 -3.58 27.32 -18.82
C PRO A 115 -2.20 26.70 -19.04
N VAL A 116 -1.93 26.22 -20.26
CA VAL A 116 -0.62 25.64 -20.62
C VAL A 116 0.53 26.65 -20.42
N THR A 117 0.24 27.94 -20.62
CA THR A 117 1.19 29.03 -20.37
C THR A 117 1.65 29.06 -18.90
N ASN A 118 0.76 28.79 -17.95
CA ASN A 118 1.13 28.72 -16.53
C ASN A 118 2.07 27.55 -16.26
N LEU A 119 1.82 26.39 -16.86
CA LEU A 119 2.68 25.21 -16.75
C LEU A 119 4.06 25.46 -17.38
N GLN A 120 4.10 26.06 -18.57
CA GLN A 120 5.33 26.46 -19.24
C GLN A 120 6.13 27.47 -18.42
N SER A 121 5.48 28.49 -17.85
CA SER A 121 6.14 29.45 -16.96
C SER A 121 6.74 28.79 -15.72
N GLN A 122 6.04 27.82 -15.11
CA GLN A 122 6.56 27.05 -13.99
C GLN A 122 7.78 26.21 -14.38
N LEU A 123 7.75 25.55 -15.53
CA LEU A 123 8.88 24.76 -16.02
C LEU A 123 10.10 25.63 -16.36
N ASN A 124 9.86 26.80 -16.97
CA ASN A 124 10.90 27.79 -17.22
C ASN A 124 11.54 28.27 -15.91
N TYR A 125 10.73 28.52 -14.87
CA TYR A 125 11.23 28.90 -13.55
C TYR A 125 12.07 27.78 -12.90
N LEU A 126 11.70 26.52 -13.11
CA LEU A 126 12.47 25.35 -12.66
C LEU A 126 13.72 25.07 -13.51
N GLY A 127 13.98 25.87 -14.55
CA GLY A 127 15.15 25.73 -15.43
C GLY A 127 15.06 24.55 -16.40
N ALA A 128 13.85 24.04 -16.68
CA ALA A 128 13.67 22.91 -17.59
C ALA A 128 13.97 23.30 -19.05
N SER A 129 14.79 22.50 -19.73
CA SER A 129 15.07 22.62 -21.17
C SER A 129 13.82 22.37 -22.03
N THR A 130 13.85 22.77 -23.30
CA THR A 130 12.70 22.56 -24.22
C THR A 130 12.31 21.08 -24.37
N VAL A 131 13.28 20.16 -24.30
CA VAL A 131 13.05 18.71 -24.37
C VAL A 131 12.40 18.19 -23.08
N GLU A 132 12.84 18.68 -21.93
CA GLU A 132 12.21 18.34 -20.65
C GLU A 132 10.79 18.92 -20.57
N GLN A 133 10.58 20.13 -21.10
CA GLN A 133 9.26 20.74 -21.13
C GLN A 133 8.26 19.92 -21.93
N SER A 134 8.63 19.46 -23.13
CA SER A 134 7.75 18.59 -23.93
C SER A 134 7.44 17.27 -23.22
N THR A 135 8.41 16.74 -22.46
CA THR A 135 8.24 15.53 -21.65
C THR A 135 7.28 15.77 -20.48
N PHE A 136 7.48 16.85 -19.70
CA PHE A 136 6.65 17.17 -18.53
C PHE A 136 5.23 17.61 -18.89
N LEU A 137 5.02 18.18 -20.09
CA LEU A 137 3.70 18.53 -20.61
C LEU A 137 3.02 17.33 -21.33
N GLY A 138 3.72 16.22 -21.48
CA GLY A 138 3.23 14.98 -22.08
C GLY A 138 2.38 14.13 -21.14
N GLU A 139 1.83 13.04 -21.70
CA GLU A 139 1.16 12.00 -20.90
C GLU A 139 2.19 11.12 -20.19
N SER A 140 1.91 10.78 -18.94
CA SER A 140 2.71 9.84 -18.17
C SER A 140 2.23 8.41 -18.35
N ARG A 141 3.18 7.49 -18.32
CA ARG A 141 2.90 6.05 -18.29
C ARG A 141 2.37 5.65 -16.92
N THR A 142 1.58 4.57 -16.87
CA THR A 142 1.10 4.02 -15.60
C THR A 142 2.25 3.68 -14.65
N SER A 143 3.35 3.11 -15.16
CA SER A 143 4.53 2.79 -14.34
C SER A 143 5.13 4.02 -13.68
N GLU A 144 5.25 5.15 -14.40
CA GLU A 144 5.77 6.40 -13.86
C GLU A 144 4.88 6.94 -12.74
N ILE A 145 3.55 6.86 -12.91
CA ILE A 145 2.59 7.27 -11.88
C ILE A 145 2.69 6.35 -10.66
N VAL A 146 2.78 5.04 -10.83
CA VAL A 146 2.95 4.11 -9.70
C VAL A 146 4.27 4.36 -8.98
N LEU A 147 5.39 4.57 -9.69
CA LEU A 147 6.69 4.90 -9.09
C LEU A 147 6.64 6.22 -8.29
N ARG A 148 5.92 7.23 -8.78
CA ARG A 148 5.69 8.48 -8.03
C ARG A 148 4.85 8.24 -6.77
N CYS A 149 3.83 7.39 -6.86
CA CYS A 149 3.03 6.99 -5.69
C CYS A 149 3.90 6.27 -4.65
N SER A 150 4.76 5.33 -5.07
CA SER A 150 5.73 4.66 -4.20
C SER A 150 6.63 5.66 -3.47
N LYS A 151 7.18 6.65 -4.19
CA LYS A 151 8.00 7.71 -3.58
C LYS A 151 7.21 8.53 -2.57
N ASN A 152 5.96 8.88 -2.85
CA ASN A 152 5.12 9.60 -1.90
C ASN A 152 4.87 8.77 -0.63
N ILE A 153 4.57 7.48 -0.76
CA ILE A 153 4.39 6.57 0.39
C ILE A 153 5.66 6.48 1.23
N LEU A 154 6.82 6.26 0.61
CA LEU A 154 8.10 6.19 1.31
C LEU A 154 8.42 7.50 2.06
N ASN A 155 8.14 8.64 1.44
CA ASN A 155 8.31 9.95 2.08
C ASN A 155 7.35 10.15 3.26
N SER A 156 6.09 9.72 3.15
CA SER A 156 5.13 9.76 4.27
C SER A 156 5.59 8.88 5.43
N VAL A 157 6.02 7.64 5.17
CA VAL A 157 6.54 6.73 6.20
C VAL A 157 7.76 7.34 6.90
N GLN A 158 8.71 7.92 6.15
CA GLN A 158 9.90 8.55 6.73
C GLN A 158 9.53 9.72 7.66
N ARG A 159 8.53 10.53 7.30
CA ARG A 159 8.05 11.64 8.13
C ARG A 159 7.35 11.16 9.40
N MET A 160 6.54 10.11 9.32
CA MET A 160 5.86 9.53 10.48
C MET A 160 6.86 9.00 11.51
N SER A 161 7.97 8.39 11.06
CA SER A 161 9.05 7.97 11.98
C SER A 161 9.72 9.14 12.70
N GLN A 162 9.70 10.35 12.12
CA GLN A 162 10.26 11.56 12.73
C GLN A 162 9.27 12.26 13.67
N TYR A 163 7.96 12.11 13.41
CA TYR A 163 6.87 12.71 14.18
C TYR A 163 5.81 11.65 14.48
N PRO A 164 6.05 10.74 15.45
CA PRO A 164 5.09 9.72 15.81
C PRO A 164 3.89 10.36 16.51
N ASP A 165 2.81 10.59 15.76
CA ASP A 165 1.52 10.95 16.34
C ASP A 165 0.86 9.70 16.95
N VAL A 166 0.08 9.87 18.02
CA VAL A 166 -0.49 8.76 18.83
C VAL A 166 -1.79 8.21 18.23
N HIS A 167 -2.08 8.52 16.96
CA HIS A 167 -3.27 8.05 16.28
C HIS A 167 -3.08 6.63 15.72
N LEU A 168 -4.07 5.77 15.95
CA LEU A 168 -4.17 4.46 15.31
C LEU A 168 -4.48 4.69 13.84
N GLU A 169 -3.44 4.80 13.03
CA GLU A 169 -3.54 5.04 11.59
C GLU A 169 -4.29 3.87 10.91
N PRO A 170 -5.25 4.14 10.01
CA PRO A 170 -6.02 3.10 9.33
C PRO A 170 -5.17 2.28 8.34
N VAL A 171 -3.99 2.76 7.97
CA VAL A 171 -3.06 2.11 7.04
C VAL A 171 -1.87 1.53 7.79
N ASP A 172 -1.60 0.23 7.59
CA ASP A 172 -0.39 -0.40 8.10
C ASP A 172 0.86 0.14 7.37
N THR A 173 1.68 0.87 8.11
CA THR A 173 2.88 1.54 7.60
C THR A 173 3.95 0.56 7.13
N VAL A 174 4.05 -0.62 7.76
CA VAL A 174 4.99 -1.67 7.38
C VAL A 174 4.62 -2.24 6.01
N SER A 175 3.35 -2.65 5.85
CA SER A 175 2.83 -3.10 4.55
C SER A 175 2.90 -2.02 3.48
N ALA A 176 2.60 -0.76 3.82
CA ALA A 176 2.68 0.36 2.88
C ALA A 176 4.11 0.57 2.36
N LYS A 177 5.10 0.57 3.26
CA LYS A 177 6.52 0.66 2.90
C LYS A 177 6.94 -0.52 2.03
N TYR A 178 6.53 -1.73 2.39
CA TYR A 178 6.86 -2.94 1.65
C TYR A 178 6.28 -2.91 0.22
N ALA A 179 5.01 -2.55 0.07
CA ALA A 179 4.35 -2.41 -1.24
C ALA A 179 5.00 -1.33 -2.11
N ALA A 180 5.42 -0.20 -1.51
CA ALA A 180 6.12 0.86 -2.24
C ALA A 180 7.51 0.41 -2.72
N LEU A 181 8.26 -0.34 -1.90
CA LEU A 181 9.56 -0.90 -2.28
C LEU A 181 9.43 -1.94 -3.40
N TRP A 182 8.46 -2.85 -3.32
CA TRP A 182 8.16 -3.80 -4.40
C TRP A 182 7.80 -3.10 -5.70
N SER A 183 6.89 -2.12 -5.63
CA SER A 183 6.49 -1.34 -6.80
C SER A 183 7.67 -0.59 -7.42
N THR A 184 8.59 -0.10 -6.58
CA THR A 184 9.82 0.55 -7.04
C THR A 184 10.75 -0.45 -7.71
N MET A 185 10.96 -1.61 -7.11
CA MET A 185 11.80 -2.68 -7.67
C MET A 185 11.28 -3.12 -9.04
N LEU A 186 10.00 -3.49 -9.14
CA LEU A 186 9.43 -4.10 -10.35
C LEU A 186 9.21 -3.13 -11.52
N LEU A 187 9.02 -1.84 -11.24
CA LEU A 187 8.65 -0.85 -12.26
C LEU A 187 9.78 0.11 -12.63
N SER A 188 10.92 0.07 -11.93
CA SER A 188 12.11 0.84 -12.32
C SER A 188 12.71 0.34 -13.62
N ASP A 189 13.39 1.23 -14.34
CA ASP A 189 14.02 0.89 -15.62
C ASP A 189 15.19 -0.10 -15.41
N PRO A 190 15.16 -1.31 -15.98
CA PRO A 190 16.24 -2.28 -15.85
C PRO A 190 17.59 -1.77 -16.38
N SER A 191 17.57 -0.83 -17.33
CA SER A 191 18.79 -0.20 -17.87
C SER A 191 19.45 0.78 -16.89
N ARG A 192 18.77 1.11 -15.78
CA ARG A 192 19.26 2.05 -14.75
C ARG A 192 19.28 1.39 -13.36
N PRO A 193 20.17 0.41 -13.11
CA PRO A 193 20.19 -0.34 -11.85
C PRO A 193 20.28 0.50 -10.58
N ALA A 194 20.91 1.68 -10.64
CA ALA A 194 21.01 2.59 -9.52
C ALA A 194 19.63 2.98 -8.93
N GLU A 195 18.57 3.02 -9.76
CA GLU A 195 17.23 3.43 -9.32
C GLU A 195 16.58 2.42 -8.37
N PHE A 196 16.87 1.13 -8.50
CA PHE A 196 16.30 0.10 -7.63
C PHE A 196 17.29 -0.49 -6.63
N ARG A 197 18.61 -0.46 -6.93
CA ARG A 197 19.65 -1.00 -6.04
C ARG A 197 19.65 -0.36 -4.66
N HIS A 198 19.43 0.95 -4.57
CA HIS A 198 19.38 1.66 -3.28
C HIS A 198 18.24 1.18 -2.37
N HIS A 199 17.18 0.61 -2.94
CA HIS A 199 16.01 0.13 -2.21
C HIS A 199 16.12 -1.32 -1.74
N LEU A 200 17.08 -2.09 -2.28
CA LEU A 200 17.24 -3.51 -1.97
C LEU A 200 17.44 -3.79 -0.47
N PRO A 201 18.30 -3.08 0.28
CA PRO A 201 18.53 -3.41 1.69
C PRO A 201 17.25 -3.32 2.52
N TRP A 202 16.43 -2.28 2.31
CA TRP A 202 15.16 -2.13 3.03
C TRP A 202 14.11 -3.14 2.59
N LEU A 203 14.11 -3.55 1.32
CA LEU A 203 13.21 -4.60 0.84
C LEU A 203 13.58 -5.94 1.49
N MET A 204 14.87 -6.30 1.50
CA MET A 204 15.36 -7.55 2.08
C MET A 204 15.19 -7.58 3.60
N GLU A 205 15.39 -6.46 4.29
CA GLU A 205 15.12 -6.33 5.72
C GLU A 205 13.65 -6.63 6.03
N LEU A 206 12.70 -5.92 5.41
CA LEU A 206 11.27 -6.14 5.63
C LEU A 206 10.82 -7.55 5.22
N PHE A 207 11.36 -8.06 4.12
CA PHE A 207 11.12 -9.43 3.70
C PHE A 207 11.55 -10.43 4.79
N ALA A 208 12.76 -10.30 5.32
CA ALA A 208 13.28 -11.23 6.31
C ALA A 208 12.55 -11.12 7.67
N THR A 209 12.15 -9.92 8.08
CA THR A 209 11.58 -9.69 9.42
C THR A 209 10.06 -9.76 9.46
N GLU A 210 9.35 -9.29 8.42
CA GLU A 210 7.90 -9.11 8.43
C GLU A 210 7.17 -10.01 7.41
N PHE A 211 7.80 -10.30 6.26
CA PHE A 211 7.16 -11.02 5.16
C PHE A 211 7.94 -12.26 4.67
N PRO A 212 8.44 -13.16 5.55
CA PRO A 212 9.31 -14.27 5.14
C PRO A 212 8.61 -15.28 4.21
N SER A 213 7.27 -15.34 4.25
CA SER A 213 6.47 -16.20 3.35
C SER A 213 6.57 -15.80 1.87
N ASP A 214 7.05 -14.60 1.56
CA ASP A 214 7.18 -14.10 0.20
C ASP A 214 8.50 -14.53 -0.47
N ILE A 215 9.22 -15.48 0.12
CA ILE A 215 10.52 -15.97 -0.37
C ILE A 215 10.50 -16.37 -1.85
N TYR A 216 9.43 -17.03 -2.27
CA TYR A 216 9.23 -17.41 -3.66
C TYR A 216 9.12 -16.17 -4.58
N LEU A 217 8.46 -15.10 -4.14
CA LEU A 217 8.35 -13.87 -4.93
C LEU A 217 9.72 -13.20 -5.08
N VAL A 218 10.54 -13.19 -4.03
CA VAL A 218 11.92 -12.66 -4.09
C VAL A 218 12.78 -13.47 -5.05
N GLU A 219 12.73 -14.80 -4.96
CA GLU A 219 13.43 -15.72 -5.87
C GLU A 219 13.02 -15.51 -7.35
N GLN A 220 11.72 -15.33 -7.62
CA GLN A 220 11.21 -15.21 -8.99
C GLN A 220 11.43 -13.82 -9.59
N TYR A 221 11.26 -12.76 -8.82
CA TYR A 221 11.18 -11.40 -9.37
C TYR A 221 12.35 -10.50 -8.99
N VAL A 222 12.95 -10.67 -7.81
CA VAL A 222 14.06 -9.81 -7.37
C VAL A 222 15.39 -10.40 -7.83
N VAL A 223 15.66 -11.68 -7.56
CA VAL A 223 16.95 -12.33 -7.88
C VAL A 223 17.36 -12.14 -9.35
N PRO A 224 16.48 -12.33 -10.37
CA PRO A 224 16.89 -12.17 -11.77
C PRO A 224 17.36 -10.76 -12.11
N MET A 225 16.83 -9.73 -11.44
CA MET A 225 17.19 -8.33 -11.67
C MET A 225 18.63 -8.00 -11.27
N PHE A 226 19.22 -8.79 -10.37
CA PHE A 226 20.57 -8.57 -9.86
C PHE A 226 21.62 -9.46 -10.50
N ARG A 227 21.29 -10.30 -11.50
CA ARG A 227 22.29 -11.14 -12.18
C ARG A 227 23.43 -10.30 -12.75
N GLY A 228 24.66 -10.65 -12.38
CA GLY A 228 25.87 -9.92 -12.78
C GLY A 228 26.18 -8.68 -11.93
N LEU A 229 25.38 -8.37 -10.90
CA LEU A 229 25.66 -7.34 -9.90
C LEU A 229 26.24 -7.94 -8.62
N LEU A 230 26.91 -7.10 -7.82
CA LEU A 230 27.58 -7.51 -6.58
C LEU A 230 26.62 -8.08 -5.53
N GLU A 231 25.38 -7.60 -5.52
CA GLU A 231 24.37 -8.00 -4.56
C GLU A 231 23.79 -9.40 -4.85
N TYR A 232 24.02 -9.95 -6.05
CA TYR A 232 23.43 -11.22 -6.47
C TYR A 232 23.70 -12.37 -5.49
N GLU A 233 24.99 -12.60 -5.18
CA GLU A 233 25.40 -13.69 -4.29
C GLU A 233 24.89 -13.48 -2.87
N HIS A 234 24.88 -12.24 -2.38
CA HIS A 234 24.36 -11.91 -1.04
C HIS A 234 22.86 -12.18 -0.91
N ILE A 235 22.08 -11.92 -1.97
CA ILE A 235 20.65 -12.24 -1.99
C ILE A 235 20.49 -13.77 -1.95
N LEU A 236 21.22 -14.51 -2.77
CA LEU A 236 21.14 -15.97 -2.81
C LEU A 236 21.52 -16.63 -1.48
N GLU A 237 22.58 -16.15 -0.84
CA GLU A 237 23.00 -16.63 0.48
C GLU A 237 21.92 -16.39 1.53
N SER A 238 21.32 -15.19 1.54
CA SER A 238 20.21 -14.85 2.46
C SER A 238 19.02 -15.78 2.26
N LEU A 239 18.63 -16.03 1.00
CA LEU A 239 17.52 -16.93 0.66
C LEU A 239 17.84 -18.38 1.03
N HIS A 240 19.08 -18.82 0.83
CA HIS A 240 19.52 -20.17 1.21
C HIS A 240 19.41 -20.39 2.71
N VAL A 241 19.87 -19.42 3.53
CA VAL A 241 19.74 -19.48 4.99
C VAL A 241 18.27 -19.57 5.41
N MET A 242 17.39 -18.76 4.81
CA MET A 242 15.96 -18.80 5.11
C MET A 242 15.32 -20.14 4.76
N ARG A 243 15.62 -20.70 3.57
CA ARG A 243 15.16 -22.04 3.16
C ARG A 243 15.67 -23.12 4.09
N ALA A 244 16.94 -23.07 4.47
CA ALA A 244 17.53 -24.05 5.38
C ALA A 244 16.84 -24.03 6.75
N VAL A 245 16.46 -22.85 7.26
CA VAL A 245 15.67 -22.72 8.50
C VAL A 245 14.27 -23.30 8.34
N ASP A 246 13.60 -23.05 7.21
CA ASP A 246 12.27 -23.59 6.91
C ASP A 246 12.26 -25.11 6.74
N GLU A 247 13.35 -25.70 6.25
CA GLU A 247 13.53 -27.14 6.08
C GLU A 247 13.78 -27.88 7.40
N ILE A 248 14.11 -27.18 8.49
CA ILE A 248 14.31 -27.79 9.81
C ILE A 248 13.03 -28.54 10.20
N PRO A 249 13.07 -29.87 10.37
CA PRO A 249 11.89 -30.64 10.73
C PRO A 249 11.30 -30.15 12.04
N LYS A 250 10.07 -29.63 11.99
CA LYS A 250 9.34 -29.22 13.20
C LYS A 250 9.06 -30.46 14.04
N GLN A 251 9.42 -30.40 15.32
CA GLN A 251 9.11 -31.49 16.25
C GLN A 251 7.60 -31.71 16.31
N VAL A 252 7.16 -32.93 16.00
CA VAL A 252 5.74 -33.29 16.01
C VAL A 252 5.29 -33.47 17.47
N LYS A 253 4.67 -32.43 18.04
CA LYS A 253 3.99 -32.52 19.34
C LYS A 253 2.66 -33.27 19.17
N ARG A 254 2.56 -34.50 19.70
CA ARG A 254 1.32 -35.29 19.67
C ARG A 254 0.33 -34.74 20.70
N ARG A 255 -0.94 -34.57 20.31
CA ARG A 255 -2.02 -34.04 21.17
C ARG A 255 -2.34 -34.89 22.43
N TYR A 256 -1.79 -36.09 22.55
CA TYR A 256 -2.15 -37.10 23.58
C TYR A 256 -1.07 -37.35 24.64
N SER A 257 0.01 -36.56 24.69
CA SER A 257 1.07 -36.74 25.69
C SER A 257 0.68 -36.15 27.05
N GLY A 258 -0.06 -36.92 27.86
CA GLY A 258 -0.25 -36.67 29.30
C GLY A 258 -1.54 -35.92 29.69
N ARG A 259 -1.69 -35.64 31.01
CA ARG A 259 -2.82 -34.93 31.63
C ARG A 259 -2.91 -33.49 31.10
N CYS A 260 -3.52 -33.31 29.94
CA CYS A 260 -3.71 -32.00 29.32
C CYS A 260 -5.07 -31.42 29.71
N ASP A 261 -5.11 -30.40 30.60
CA ASP A 261 -6.32 -29.60 30.88
C ASP A 261 -6.56 -28.57 29.75
N VAL A 262 -6.62 -29.05 28.52
CA VAL A 262 -6.88 -28.23 27.32
C VAL A 262 -8.39 -28.07 27.16
N LYS A 263 -8.87 -26.86 27.44
CA LYS A 263 -10.29 -26.48 27.47
C LYS A 263 -10.85 -26.10 26.10
N TYR A 264 -10.01 -25.59 25.19
CA TYR A 264 -10.45 -25.02 23.91
C TYR A 264 -9.82 -25.75 22.73
N ARG A 265 -10.54 -25.79 21.60
CA ARG A 265 -10.13 -26.56 20.42
C ARG A 265 -9.44 -25.68 19.38
N ILE A 266 -8.53 -26.28 18.62
CA ILE A 266 -7.99 -25.67 17.40
C ILE A 266 -9.15 -25.41 16.43
N GLY A 267 -9.18 -24.23 15.82
CA GLY A 267 -10.27 -23.73 14.97
C GLY A 267 -11.35 -22.94 15.72
N GLN A 268 -11.34 -22.92 17.06
CA GLN A 268 -12.33 -22.19 17.83
C GLN A 268 -12.07 -20.67 17.74
N VAL A 269 -13.11 -19.93 17.37
CA VAL A 269 -13.09 -18.46 17.29
C VAL A 269 -13.52 -17.87 18.65
N PHE A 270 -12.88 -16.78 19.06
CA PHE A 270 -13.11 -16.14 20.34
C PHE A 270 -12.93 -14.62 20.28
N ARG A 271 -13.53 -13.87 21.22
CA ARG A 271 -13.33 -12.41 21.40
C ARG A 271 -12.61 -12.05 22.71
N HIS A 272 -11.38 -11.56 22.66
CA HIS A 272 -10.52 -11.40 23.84
C HIS A 272 -11.12 -10.45 24.89
N ARG A 273 -11.35 -10.91 26.12
CA ARG A 273 -12.08 -10.14 27.15
C ARG A 273 -11.50 -8.75 27.48
N ARG A 274 -10.16 -8.62 27.53
CA ARG A 274 -9.49 -7.35 27.87
C ARG A 274 -9.28 -6.41 26.68
N TYR A 275 -9.11 -6.97 25.49
CA TYR A 275 -8.61 -6.24 24.31
C TYR A 275 -9.60 -6.23 23.14
N ASN A 276 -10.72 -6.95 23.29
CA ASN A 276 -11.86 -6.99 22.37
C ASN A 276 -11.59 -7.44 20.93
N TYR A 277 -10.39 -7.97 20.62
CA TYR A 277 -10.10 -8.52 19.29
C TYR A 277 -10.75 -9.89 19.09
N ILE A 278 -11.07 -10.22 17.82
CA ILE A 278 -11.51 -11.55 17.42
C ILE A 278 -10.30 -12.37 16.95
N ALA A 279 -10.22 -13.61 17.41
CA ALA A 279 -9.13 -14.52 17.08
C ALA A 279 -9.61 -15.95 16.92
N ILE A 280 -8.80 -16.75 16.23
CA ILE A 280 -8.97 -18.18 16.08
C ILE A 280 -7.79 -18.92 16.72
N ILE A 281 -8.07 -20.01 17.44
CA ILE A 281 -7.04 -20.87 18.02
C ILE A 281 -6.40 -21.70 16.92
N THR A 282 -5.08 -21.61 16.76
CA THR A 282 -4.31 -22.38 15.77
C THR A 282 -3.52 -23.52 16.40
N GLY A 283 -3.31 -23.50 17.71
CA GLY A 283 -2.57 -24.53 18.44
C GLY A 283 -2.59 -24.30 19.95
N TRP A 284 -1.89 -25.16 20.68
CA TRP A 284 -1.64 -24.99 22.11
C TRP A 284 -0.38 -25.74 22.54
N ASP A 285 0.23 -25.28 23.64
CA ASP A 285 1.24 -25.99 24.41
C ASP A 285 0.67 -26.36 25.79
N THR A 286 1.14 -27.47 26.36
CA THR A 286 0.74 -27.91 27.72
C THR A 286 1.35 -27.06 28.81
N GLU A 287 2.45 -26.38 28.51
CA GLU A 287 3.22 -25.56 29.44
C GLU A 287 3.88 -24.38 28.71
N CYS A 288 4.39 -23.44 29.49
CA CYS A 288 5.10 -22.27 28.97
C CYS A 288 6.50 -22.67 28.49
N ASP A 289 6.77 -22.51 27.20
CA ASP A 289 8.07 -22.84 26.56
C ASP A 289 8.86 -21.57 26.21
N ALA A 290 8.41 -20.42 26.73
CA ALA A 290 9.07 -19.14 26.53
C ALA A 290 10.32 -19.00 27.41
N GLY A 291 11.28 -18.16 27.03
CA GLY A 291 12.49 -17.93 27.83
C GLY A 291 12.22 -17.27 29.19
N GLU A 292 13.05 -17.58 30.19
CA GLU A 292 12.94 -17.10 31.59
C GLU A 292 12.74 -15.59 31.75
N GLN A 293 13.42 -14.78 30.93
CA GLN A 293 13.28 -13.33 30.99
C GLN A 293 11.90 -12.88 30.54
N TRP A 294 11.33 -13.52 29.52
CA TRP A 294 9.99 -13.21 29.03
C TRP A 294 8.92 -13.65 30.03
N MET A 295 9.07 -14.84 30.61
CA MET A 295 8.15 -15.35 31.63
C MET A 295 8.06 -14.42 32.84
N ARG A 296 9.21 -13.88 33.29
CA ARG A 296 9.26 -12.88 34.37
C ARG A 296 8.59 -11.56 33.98
N ARG A 297 8.87 -11.02 32.80
CA ARG A 297 8.24 -9.76 32.32
C ARG A 297 6.73 -9.88 32.21
N MET A 298 6.23 -11.03 31.74
CA MET A 298 4.80 -11.28 31.56
C MET A 298 4.10 -11.80 32.82
N GLY A 299 4.85 -12.03 33.90
CA GLY A 299 4.32 -12.49 35.18
C GLY A 299 3.66 -13.87 35.10
N ILE A 300 4.16 -14.76 34.24
CA ILE A 300 3.58 -16.10 34.00
C ILE A 300 3.48 -16.91 35.30
N ASP A 301 4.50 -16.84 36.15
CA ASP A 301 4.56 -17.53 37.44
C ASP A 301 3.51 -17.05 38.45
N ARG A 302 2.94 -15.86 38.25
CA ARG A 302 1.89 -15.28 39.11
C ARG A 302 0.49 -15.74 38.70
N LEU A 303 0.36 -16.51 37.62
CA LEU A 303 -0.92 -17.05 37.18
C LEU A 303 -1.33 -18.23 38.06
N GLN A 304 -2.64 -18.46 38.18
CA GLN A 304 -3.21 -19.52 39.03
C GLN A 304 -2.71 -20.94 38.71
N GLY A 305 -2.28 -21.20 37.46
CA GLY A 305 -1.64 -22.46 37.04
C GLY A 305 -0.16 -22.32 36.69
N GLY A 306 0.45 -21.16 36.95
CA GLY A 306 1.85 -20.85 36.64
C GLY A 306 2.24 -21.19 35.21
N ARG A 307 3.41 -21.83 35.07
CA ARG A 307 3.98 -22.29 33.78
C ARG A 307 3.39 -23.60 33.29
N HIS A 308 2.81 -24.41 34.17
CA HIS A 308 2.34 -25.77 33.87
C HIS A 308 0.85 -25.81 33.47
N GLN A 309 0.33 -24.69 32.97
CA GLN A 309 -1.02 -24.61 32.41
C GLN A 309 -0.97 -24.56 30.89
N SER A 310 -2.08 -24.89 30.23
CA SER A 310 -2.14 -24.82 28.77
C SER A 310 -2.12 -23.38 28.26
N PHE A 311 -1.30 -23.14 27.25
CA PHE A 311 -1.21 -21.88 26.53
C PHE A 311 -1.63 -22.06 25.08
N TYR A 312 -2.39 -21.12 24.54
CA TYR A 312 -2.96 -21.24 23.19
C TYR A 312 -2.22 -20.34 22.20
N HIS A 313 -1.95 -20.90 21.03
CA HIS A 313 -1.51 -20.16 19.84
C HIS A 313 -2.74 -19.64 19.13
N VAL A 314 -2.75 -18.34 18.84
CA VAL A 314 -3.94 -17.66 18.33
C VAL A 314 -3.54 -16.74 17.18
N MET A 315 -4.33 -16.76 16.10
CA MET A 315 -4.28 -15.76 15.05
C MET A 315 -5.43 -14.79 15.27
N TYR A 316 -5.15 -13.49 15.32
CA TYR A 316 -6.17 -12.46 15.42
C TYR A 316 -6.18 -11.59 14.18
N VAL A 317 -7.32 -10.97 13.92
CA VAL A 317 -7.47 -9.98 12.86
C VAL A 317 -7.68 -8.63 13.55
N HIS A 318 -6.82 -7.66 13.26
CA HIS A 318 -7.16 -6.26 13.49
C HIS A 318 -8.28 -5.91 12.51
N MET A 319 -9.51 -5.87 12.99
CA MET A 319 -10.66 -5.46 12.19
C MET A 319 -10.59 -3.95 11.93
N CYS A 320 -9.86 -3.54 10.92
CA CYS A 320 -10.16 -2.30 10.20
C CYS A 320 -11.22 -2.65 9.14
N ASP A 321 -12.48 -2.44 9.51
CA ASP A 321 -13.71 -2.49 8.69
C ASP A 321 -14.05 -3.79 7.91
N TRP A 322 -15.13 -4.45 8.35
CA TRP A 322 -15.70 -5.69 7.78
C TRP A 322 -16.22 -5.57 6.33
N ARG A 323 -16.33 -4.36 5.79
CA ARG A 323 -16.90 -4.11 4.45
C ARG A 323 -15.94 -4.45 3.30
N CYS A 324 -14.63 -4.48 3.54
CA CYS A 324 -13.64 -4.81 2.51
C CYS A 324 -13.38 -6.33 2.36
N ALA A 325 -13.77 -7.16 3.33
CA ALA A 325 -13.45 -8.59 3.33
C ALA A 325 -14.43 -9.47 2.53
N ALA A 326 -15.62 -8.95 2.17
CA ALA A 326 -16.68 -9.77 1.57
C ALA A 326 -16.50 -10.09 0.07
N ARG A 327 -15.39 -9.67 -0.56
CA ARG A 327 -15.22 -9.85 -2.00
C ARG A 327 -13.77 -10.03 -2.46
N LEU A 328 -13.00 -10.88 -1.78
CA LEU A 328 -11.72 -11.35 -2.29
C LEU A 328 -11.56 -12.86 -2.04
N THR A 329 -11.90 -13.64 -3.06
CA THR A 329 -11.44 -15.01 -3.23
C THR A 329 -9.91 -15.01 -3.32
N HIS A 330 -9.25 -15.74 -2.41
CA HIS A 330 -7.81 -16.06 -2.46
C HIS A 330 -6.84 -14.87 -2.54
N THR A 331 -6.83 -13.97 -1.55
CA THR A 331 -5.73 -12.99 -1.39
C THR A 331 -5.35 -12.82 0.07
N GLN A 332 -4.03 -12.81 0.32
CA GLN A 332 -3.36 -12.77 1.62
C GLN A 332 -3.98 -11.72 2.56
N VAL A 333 -4.33 -12.17 3.76
CA VAL A 333 -4.58 -11.30 4.91
C VAL A 333 -3.27 -10.56 5.20
N SER A 334 -3.23 -9.28 4.87
CA SER A 334 -2.06 -8.40 4.84
C SER A 334 -1.44 -8.08 6.20
N ARG A 335 -1.89 -8.75 7.26
CA ARG A 335 -1.19 -8.88 8.53
C ARG A 335 -1.86 -9.99 9.31
N ILE A 336 -1.36 -11.20 9.13
CA ILE A 336 -1.32 -12.10 10.28
C ILE A 336 -0.05 -11.65 11.00
N GLU A 337 -0.18 -10.67 11.89
CA GLU A 337 0.83 -10.56 12.92
C GLU A 337 0.78 -11.91 13.64
N ALA A 338 1.76 -12.77 13.36
CA ALA A 338 2.29 -13.64 14.37
C ALA A 338 2.90 -12.71 15.43
N CYS A 339 2.04 -12.00 16.15
CA CYS A 339 2.40 -11.27 17.35
C CYS A 339 3.06 -12.33 18.21
N GLY A 340 4.39 -12.27 18.32
CA GLY A 340 5.23 -13.43 18.55
C GLY A 340 4.68 -14.31 19.67
N MET A 341 4.47 -15.60 19.39
CA MET A 341 3.99 -16.65 20.33
C MET A 341 3.59 -16.09 21.71
N TRP A 342 2.46 -15.36 21.79
CA TRP A 342 2.00 -14.90 23.09
C TRP A 342 1.22 -16.03 23.72
N GLN A 343 1.93 -16.86 24.49
CA GLN A 343 1.35 -17.77 25.44
C GLN A 343 0.55 -16.96 26.47
N ARG A 344 -0.77 -16.77 26.24
CA ARG A 344 -1.68 -16.03 27.13
C ARG A 344 -2.82 -16.91 27.63
N ARG A 345 -3.18 -16.71 28.90
CA ARG A 345 -4.31 -17.37 29.54
C ARG A 345 -5.63 -16.87 28.94
N ILE A 346 -6.33 -17.75 28.22
CA ILE A 346 -7.73 -17.59 27.81
C ILE A 346 -8.62 -17.81 29.05
N SER A 347 -8.64 -16.85 29.97
CA SER A 347 -9.24 -17.04 31.31
C SER A 347 -10.74 -16.75 31.41
N SER A 348 -11.41 -16.25 30.37
CA SER A 348 -12.87 -16.13 30.37
C SER A 348 -13.39 -15.64 29.03
N PHE A 349 -14.34 -16.38 28.44
CA PHE A 349 -14.94 -16.07 27.16
C PHE A 349 -16.46 -16.23 27.19
N TRP A 350 -17.11 -15.39 26.38
CA TRP A 350 -18.40 -15.69 25.80
C TRP A 350 -18.12 -16.44 24.49
N PRO A 351 -18.50 -17.72 24.35
CA PRO A 351 -18.47 -18.37 23.06
C PRO A 351 -19.38 -17.60 22.09
N LEU A 352 -18.85 -17.24 20.92
CA LEU A 352 -19.67 -16.90 19.78
C LEU A 352 -19.99 -18.23 19.10
N ILE A 353 -21.14 -18.78 19.49
CA ILE A 353 -21.65 -20.16 19.29
C ILE A 353 -21.19 -21.12 20.39
#